data_AF-A0A662WDF5-F1
#
_entry.id   AF-A0A662WDF5-F1
#
_cell.length_a   1.000
_cell.length_b   1.000
_cell.length_c   1.000
_cell.angle_alpha   90.00
_cell.angle_beta   90.00
_cell.angle_gamma   90.00
#
_symmetry.space_group_name_H-M   'P 1'
#
loop_
_entity.id
_entity.type
_entity.pdbx_description
1 polymer ?
#
loop_
_entity_poly.entity_id
_entity_poly.type
_entity_poly.pdbx_seq_one_letter_code
_entity_poly.pdbx_strand_id
1 'polypeptide(L)'
;MWSIYLLRTTEEGWKDSDPDDERLVLQMALHAADVSNPTKPLRLYLIWAERIKQEFYQQGDKERELLLPVSIGYDREQPIPLEKMQAGFIIGIVRPLFLALSHLPRAQLTMCMVRLDDNLNHWQNEINQKQSPPKPLFAPSDSTVGTNPIAEPEAPAIDSM
;
A
#
# COMPACT_ATOMS: atom_id res chain seq x y z
N MET A 1 -21.95 6.99 -6.31
CA MET A 1 -20.73 7.58 -6.92
C MET A 1 -21.06 8.48 -8.12
N TRP A 2 -22.21 9.17 -8.13
CA TRP A 2 -22.50 10.36 -8.95
C TRP A 2 -23.33 11.40 -8.16
N SER A 3 -23.38 11.29 -6.83
CA SER A 3 -24.34 12.04 -6.00
C SER A 3 -23.72 13.12 -5.12
N ILE A 4 -22.39 13.33 -5.17
CA ILE A 4 -21.72 14.35 -4.34
C ILE A 4 -21.58 15.68 -5.10
N TYR A 5 -21.61 15.67 -6.44
CA TYR A 5 -21.54 16.88 -7.27
C TYR A 5 -22.90 17.50 -7.62
N LEU A 6 -24.00 16.90 -7.16
CA LEU A 6 -25.37 17.42 -7.33
C LEU A 6 -25.89 18.14 -6.08
N LEU A 7 -25.01 18.61 -5.20
CA LEU A 7 -25.44 19.48 -4.11
C LEU A 7 -25.26 20.95 -4.50
N ARG A 8 -26.38 21.46 -5.05
CA ARG A 8 -26.82 22.86 -5.20
C ARG A 8 -26.53 23.55 -6.52
N THR A 9 -27.14 23.04 -7.60
CA THR A 9 -27.90 23.94 -8.50
C THR A 9 -29.36 23.93 -8.07
N THR A 10 -29.62 24.40 -6.86
CA THR A 10 -30.95 24.94 -6.51
C THR A 10 -30.97 26.37 -7.03
N GLU A 11 -32.11 26.85 -7.53
CA GLU A 11 -32.34 28.19 -8.13
C GLU A 11 -32.08 29.39 -7.19
N GLU A 12 -31.32 29.21 -6.12
CA GLU A 12 -30.93 30.26 -5.20
C GLU A 12 -29.45 30.58 -5.43
N GLY A 13 -29.19 31.87 -5.66
CA GLY A 13 -27.88 32.41 -6.01
C GLY A 13 -26.75 32.03 -5.06
N TRP A 14 -25.54 32.40 -5.46
CA TRP A 14 -24.28 32.19 -4.75
C TRP A 14 -24.44 32.10 -3.23
N LYS A 15 -24.39 30.89 -2.68
CA LYS A 15 -24.30 30.69 -1.24
C LYS A 15 -22.86 30.98 -0.84
N ASP A 16 -22.67 31.95 0.05
CA ASP A 16 -21.43 32.07 0.80
C ASP A 16 -21.09 30.70 1.42
N SER A 17 -19.81 30.37 1.44
CA SER A 17 -19.29 29.14 2.01
C SER A 17 -19.69 29.03 3.49
N ASP A 18 -20.14 27.84 3.91
CA ASP A 18 -20.47 27.58 5.31
C ASP A 18 -19.18 27.67 6.15
N PRO A 19 -19.13 28.51 7.20
CA PRO A 19 -17.94 28.64 8.04
C PRO A 19 -17.46 27.32 8.65
N ASP A 20 -18.35 26.37 8.88
CA ASP A 20 -17.98 25.05 9.39
C ASP A 20 -17.36 24.17 8.31
N ASP A 21 -17.80 24.28 7.05
CA ASP A 21 -17.17 23.62 5.91
C ASP A 21 -15.75 24.17 5.66
N GLU A 22 -15.58 25.50 5.75
CA GLU A 22 -14.27 26.14 5.64
C GLU A 22 -13.31 25.66 6.73
N ARG A 23 -13.78 25.63 7.98
CA ARG A 23 -13.00 25.14 9.12
C ARG A 23 -12.60 23.68 8.93
N LEU A 24 -13.51 22.84 8.48
CA LEU A 24 -13.25 21.42 8.24
C LEU A 24 -12.16 21.24 7.17
N VAL A 25 -12.25 21.96 6.05
CA VAL A 25 -11.23 21.89 4.98
C VAL A 25 -9.85 22.29 5.51
N LEU A 26 -9.77 23.33 6.35
CA LEU A 26 -8.51 23.75 6.97
C LEU A 26 -7.94 22.69 7.92
N GLN A 27 -8.80 22.07 8.74
CA GLN A 27 -8.39 20.99 9.64
C GLN A 27 -7.87 19.77 8.86
N MET A 28 -8.57 19.39 7.79
CA MET A 28 -8.14 18.28 6.93
C MET A 28 -6.83 18.60 6.21
N ALA A 29 -6.66 19.83 5.71
CA ALA A 29 -5.42 20.26 5.06
C ALA A 29 -4.24 20.26 6.03
N LEU A 30 -4.44 20.76 7.26
CA LEU A 30 -3.42 20.72 8.31
C LEU A 30 -3.02 19.28 8.65
N HIS A 31 -4.01 18.41 8.84
CA HIS A 31 -3.75 17.00 9.12
C HIS A 31 -3.03 16.31 7.96
N ALA A 32 -3.43 16.58 6.72
CA ALA A 32 -2.78 16.02 5.54
C ALA A 32 -1.33 16.49 5.41
N ALA A 33 -1.02 17.74 5.78
CA ALA A 33 0.35 18.24 5.80
C ALA A 33 1.23 17.45 6.80
N ASP A 34 0.71 17.21 8.00
CA ASP A 34 1.37 16.45 9.07
C ASP A 34 1.69 15.01 8.66
N VAL A 35 0.72 14.31 8.06
CA VAL A 35 0.88 12.91 7.63
C VAL A 35 1.35 12.75 6.19
N SER A 36 1.88 13.81 5.55
CA SER A 36 2.15 13.83 4.11
C SER A 36 3.36 12.99 3.65
N ASN A 37 4.12 12.37 4.55
CA ASN A 37 5.36 11.65 4.22
C ASN A 37 5.19 10.60 3.09
N PRO A 38 4.13 9.79 3.06
CA PRO A 38 3.94 8.81 1.98
C PRO A 38 3.64 9.42 0.61
N THR A 39 3.42 10.73 0.51
CA THR A 39 3.21 11.45 -0.76
C THR A 39 4.51 12.04 -1.32
N LYS A 40 5.65 11.84 -0.66
CA LYS A 40 6.96 12.31 -1.09
C LYS A 40 7.62 11.29 -2.04
N PRO A 41 8.63 11.68 -2.83
CA PRO A 41 9.44 10.74 -3.60
C PRO A 41 9.98 9.63 -2.69
N LEU A 42 9.98 8.38 -3.17
CA LEU A 42 10.29 7.18 -2.39
C LEU A 42 11.55 7.35 -1.52
N ARG A 43 12.65 7.86 -2.08
CA ARG A 43 13.90 8.09 -1.34
C ARG A 43 13.70 8.93 -0.07
N LEU A 44 12.91 9.99 -0.13
CA LEU A 44 12.63 10.83 1.04
C LEU A 44 11.68 10.12 2.00
N TYR A 45 10.67 9.44 1.47
CA TYR A 45 9.73 8.70 2.29
C TYR A 45 10.41 7.63 3.12
N LEU A 46 11.33 6.85 2.54
CA LEU A 46 12.09 5.82 3.25
C LEU A 46 12.90 6.38 4.43
N ILE A 47 13.50 7.57 4.26
CA ILE A 47 14.23 8.23 5.36
C ILE A 47 13.29 8.57 6.51
N TRP A 48 12.11 9.11 6.22
CA TRP A 48 11.12 9.45 7.25
C TRP A 48 10.48 8.23 7.90
N ALA A 49 10.18 7.19 7.13
CA ALA A 49 9.66 5.92 7.65
C ALA A 49 10.64 5.29 8.64
N GLU A 50 11.94 5.31 8.32
CA GLU A 50 12.97 4.81 9.23
C GLU A 50 13.08 5.67 10.49
N ARG A 51 13.04 7.00 10.37
CA ARG A 51 13.11 7.90 11.53
C ARG A 51 11.96 7.70 12.50
N ILE A 52 10.73 7.59 12.00
CA ILE A 52 9.54 7.35 12.82
C ILE A 52 9.65 5.99 13.52
N LYS A 53 10.09 4.94 12.81
CA LYS A 53 10.33 3.62 13.42
C LYS A 53 11.35 3.71 14.56
N GLN A 54 12.44 4.43 14.37
CA GLN A 54 13.45 4.61 15.42
C GLN A 54 12.91 5.39 16.62
N GLU A 55 12.07 6.40 16.39
CA GLU A 55 11.40 7.15 17.46
C GLU A 55 10.46 6.26 18.27
N PHE A 56 9.65 5.42 17.60
CA PHE A 56 8.78 4.45 18.27
C PHE A 56 9.59 3.47 19.11
N TYR A 57 10.71 2.97 18.61
CA TYR A 57 11.58 2.10 19.39
C TYR A 57 12.21 2.79 20.59
N GLN A 58 12.61 4.07 20.46
CA GLN A 58 13.12 4.84 21.61
C GLN A 58 12.04 5.02 22.68
N GLN A 59 10.79 5.27 22.28
CA GLN A 59 9.68 5.32 23.22
C GLN A 59 9.43 3.96 23.88
N GLY A 60 9.42 2.87 23.10
CA GLY A 60 9.22 1.52 23.65
C GLY A 60 10.31 1.11 24.65
N ASP A 61 11.55 1.50 24.40
CA ASP A 61 12.63 1.32 25.36
C ASP A 61 12.37 2.11 26.65
N LYS A 62 11.86 3.33 26.53
CA LYS A 62 11.54 4.14 27.71
C LYS A 62 10.36 3.59 28.49
N GLU A 63 9.34 3.08 27.82
CA GLU A 63 8.21 2.38 28.44
C GLU A 63 8.70 1.17 29.23
N ARG A 64 9.61 0.38 28.66
CA ARG A 64 10.23 -0.78 29.34
C ARG A 64 11.04 -0.38 30.57
N GLU A 65 11.87 0.66 30.47
CA GLU A 65 12.65 1.19 31.61
C GLU A 65 11.76 1.62 32.78
N LEU A 66 10.59 2.18 32.45
CA LEU A 66 9.62 2.65 33.44
C LEU A 66 8.68 1.53 33.94
N LEU A 67 8.91 0.28 33.54
CA LEU A 67 8.06 -0.88 33.85
C LEU A 67 6.60 -0.69 33.38
N LEU A 68 6.39 0.06 32.30
CA LEU A 68 5.10 0.22 31.65
C LEU A 68 4.90 -0.85 30.56
N PRO A 69 3.65 -1.20 30.23
CA PRO A 69 3.37 -1.98 29.04
C PRO A 69 3.91 -1.26 27.79
N VAL A 70 4.73 -1.96 27.00
CA VAL A 70 5.27 -1.40 25.75
C VAL A 70 4.17 -1.29 24.70
N SER A 71 4.08 -0.14 24.06
CA SER A 71 3.11 0.18 23.03
C SER A 71 3.23 -0.75 21.81
N ILE A 72 2.10 -1.08 21.19
CA ILE A 72 2.08 -1.97 20.03
C ILE A 72 2.90 -1.36 18.89
N GLY A 73 3.87 -2.13 18.38
CA GLY A 73 4.77 -1.72 17.30
C GLY A 73 5.99 -0.92 17.75
N TYR A 74 6.13 -0.64 19.04
CA TYR A 74 7.22 0.15 19.62
C TYR A 74 8.30 -0.76 20.22
N ASP A 75 8.05 -2.07 20.30
CA ASP A 75 9.03 -3.04 20.74
C ASP A 75 10.00 -3.42 19.60
N ARG A 76 11.28 -3.06 19.75
CA ARG A 76 12.35 -3.47 18.82
C ARG A 76 12.76 -4.95 18.98
N GLU A 77 12.47 -5.57 20.12
CA GLU A 77 12.73 -6.99 20.36
C GLU A 77 11.65 -7.87 19.71
N GLN A 78 10.45 -7.31 19.50
CA GLN A 78 9.33 -7.94 18.81
C GLN A 78 8.80 -7.03 17.68
N PRO A 79 9.60 -6.79 16.62
CA PRO A 79 9.29 -5.76 15.65
C PRO A 79 8.12 -6.15 14.75
N ILE A 80 7.20 -5.21 14.52
CA ILE A 80 6.28 -5.27 13.38
C ILE A 80 7.10 -4.93 12.12
N PRO A 81 7.04 -5.75 11.05
CA PRO A 81 7.80 -5.46 9.83
C PRO A 81 7.42 -4.10 9.24
N LEU A 82 8.44 -3.28 8.95
CA LEU A 82 8.27 -1.88 8.53
C LEU A 82 7.36 -1.77 7.30
N GLU A 83 7.52 -2.67 6.32
CA GLU A 83 6.69 -2.70 5.12
C GLU A 83 5.19 -2.92 5.42
N LYS A 84 4.86 -3.76 6.40
CA LYS A 84 3.47 -3.99 6.81
C LYS A 84 2.91 -2.77 7.55
N MET A 85 3.72 -2.17 8.42
CA MET A 85 3.34 -0.97 9.16
C MET A 85 3.07 0.21 8.19
N GLN A 86 3.96 0.46 7.24
CA GLN A 86 3.82 1.56 6.29
C GLN A 86 2.70 1.33 5.27
N ALA A 87 2.51 0.09 4.77
CA ALA A 87 1.37 -0.24 3.92
C ALA A 87 0.03 -0.04 4.65
N GLY A 88 -0.06 -0.50 5.90
CA GLY A 88 -1.24 -0.29 6.74
C GLY A 88 -1.52 1.19 6.99
N PHE A 89 -0.49 1.99 7.27
CA PHE A 89 -0.62 3.44 7.47
C PHE A 89 -1.13 4.16 6.21
N ILE A 90 -0.61 3.82 5.03
CA ILE A 90 -1.07 4.39 3.77
C ILE A 90 -2.55 4.03 3.53
N ILE A 91 -2.91 2.75 3.65
CA ILE A 91 -4.26 2.25 3.36
C ILE A 91 -5.28 2.81 4.36
N GLY A 92 -4.95 2.80 5.65
CA GLY A 92 -5.87 3.13 6.72
C GLY A 92 -6.05 4.62 6.97
N ILE A 93 -5.00 5.43 6.75
CA ILE A 93 -4.98 6.84 7.18
C ILE A 93 -4.76 7.78 6.00
N VAL A 94 -3.62 7.65 5.32
CA VAL A 94 -3.16 8.70 4.39
C VAL A 94 -3.97 8.71 3.10
N ARG A 95 -4.24 7.54 2.50
CA ARG A 95 -4.97 7.46 1.23
C ARG A 95 -6.43 7.93 1.34
N PRO A 96 -7.22 7.54 2.36
CA PRO A 96 -8.55 8.09 2.56
C PRO A 96 -8.56 9.61 2.68
N LEU A 97 -7.62 10.19 3.44
CA LEU A 97 -7.51 11.63 3.67
C LEU A 97 -7.19 12.40 2.38
N PHE A 98 -6.15 11.97 1.63
CA PHE A 98 -5.77 12.62 0.39
C PHE A 98 -6.82 12.44 -0.71
N LEU A 99 -7.51 11.29 -0.75
CA LEU A 99 -8.62 11.07 -1.67
C LEU A 99 -9.78 12.03 -1.38
N ALA A 100 -10.17 12.19 -0.11
CA ALA A 100 -11.22 13.13 0.26
C ALA A 100 -10.88 14.58 -0.14
N LEU A 101 -9.64 15.02 0.13
CA LEU A 101 -9.17 16.34 -0.29
C LEU A 101 -9.08 16.50 -1.82
N SER A 102 -8.81 15.43 -2.56
CA SER A 102 -8.70 15.48 -4.03
C SER A 102 -10.02 15.82 -4.74
N HIS A 103 -11.15 15.66 -4.05
CA HIS A 103 -12.45 16.06 -4.57
C HIS A 103 -12.70 17.57 -4.49
N LEU A 104 -11.86 18.34 -3.80
CA LEU A 104 -12.00 19.79 -3.72
C LEU A 104 -11.57 20.43 -5.06
N PRO A 105 -12.38 21.30 -5.68
CA PRO A 105 -12.14 21.82 -7.04
C PRO A 105 -10.78 22.52 -7.25
N ARG A 106 -10.15 23.01 -6.18
CA ARG A 106 -8.86 23.73 -6.23
C ARG A 106 -7.68 22.93 -5.67
N ALA A 107 -7.91 21.71 -5.16
CA ALA A 107 -6.86 20.89 -4.58
C ALA A 107 -6.07 20.17 -5.68
N GLN A 108 -4.87 20.65 -5.97
CA GLN A 108 -3.97 20.03 -6.96
C GLN A 108 -3.16 18.90 -6.33
N LEU A 109 -3.82 17.76 -6.07
CA LEU A 109 -3.23 16.62 -5.36
C LEU A 109 -2.85 15.43 -6.25
N THR A 110 -2.99 15.54 -7.57
CA THR A 110 -2.71 14.44 -8.52
C THR A 110 -1.34 13.81 -8.29
N MET A 111 -0.27 14.61 -8.18
CA MET A 111 1.07 14.07 -7.97
C MET A 111 1.24 13.43 -6.58
N CYS A 112 0.56 13.94 -5.56
CA CYS A 112 0.53 13.32 -4.24
C CYS A 112 -0.12 11.94 -4.29
N MET A 113 -1.24 11.81 -5.02
CA MET A 113 -1.96 10.55 -5.21
C MET A 113 -1.11 9.52 -5.97
N VAL A 114 -0.47 9.92 -7.08
CA VAL A 114 0.43 9.02 -7.84
C VAL A 114 1.56 8.49 -6.96
N ARG A 115 2.24 9.38 -6.22
CA ARG A 115 3.33 8.97 -5.32
C ARG A 115 2.85 8.07 -4.19
N LEU A 116 1.65 8.31 -3.69
CA LEU A 116 1.06 7.49 -2.64
C LEU A 116 0.81 6.07 -3.13
N ASP A 117 0.25 5.91 -4.33
CA ASP A 117 0.01 4.62 -4.96
C ASP A 117 1.35 3.92 -5.31
N ASP A 118 2.35 4.65 -5.85
CA ASP A 118 3.69 4.13 -6.13
C ASP A 118 4.39 3.61 -4.86
N ASN A 119 4.36 4.41 -3.79
CA ASN A 119 4.97 4.04 -2.52
C ASN A 119 4.23 2.87 -1.84
N LEU A 120 2.91 2.78 -1.99
CA LEU A 120 2.15 1.62 -1.54
C LEU A 120 2.57 0.36 -2.31
N ASN A 121 2.69 0.45 -3.64
CA ASN A 121 3.15 -0.66 -4.47
C ASN A 121 4.56 -1.12 -4.08
N HIS A 122 5.47 -0.19 -3.78
CA HIS A 122 6.78 -0.53 -3.24
C HIS A 122 6.68 -1.41 -1.99
N TRP A 123 5.89 -1.00 -0.99
CA TRP A 123 5.74 -1.78 0.24
C TRP A 123 5.05 -3.14 0.01
N GLN A 124 4.06 -3.21 -0.88
CA GLN A 124 3.44 -4.50 -1.22
C GLN A 124 4.43 -5.45 -1.91
N ASN A 125 5.32 -4.92 -2.76
CA ASN A 125 6.38 -5.72 -3.37
C ASN A 125 7.36 -6.24 -2.32
N GLU A 126 7.78 -5.42 -1.35
CA GLU A 126 8.63 -5.85 -0.24
C GLU A 126 7.97 -6.95 0.60
N ILE A 127 6.67 -6.80 0.89
CA ILE A 127 5.88 -7.82 1.60
C ILE A 127 5.87 -9.14 0.83
N ASN A 128 5.61 -9.09 -0.48
CA ASN A 128 5.53 -10.28 -1.33
C ASN A 128 6.89 -10.99 -1.46
N GLN A 129 7.97 -10.22 -1.59
CA GLN A 129 9.33 -10.78 -1.67
C GLN A 129 9.71 -11.52 -0.38
N LYS A 130 9.41 -10.94 0.79
CA LYS A 130 9.70 -11.54 2.10
C LYS A 130 8.79 -12.72 2.46
N GLN A 131 7.64 -12.87 1.79
CA GLN A 131 6.72 -14.01 1.97
C GLN A 131 6.97 -15.15 0.98
N SER A 132 7.69 -14.92 -0.11
CA SER A 132 7.95 -15.94 -1.13
C SER A 132 8.96 -16.98 -0.61
N PRO A 133 8.74 -18.29 -0.84
CA PRO A 133 9.73 -19.31 -0.50
C PRO A 133 11.03 -19.09 -1.31
N PRO A 134 12.21 -19.44 -0.77
CA PRO A 134 13.47 -19.26 -1.49
C PRO A 134 13.43 -19.99 -2.82
N LYS A 135 13.76 -19.27 -3.90
CA LYS A 135 13.84 -19.83 -5.25
C LYS A 135 14.89 -20.94 -5.25
N PRO A 136 14.58 -22.20 -5.64
CA PRO A 136 15.56 -23.27 -5.61
C PRO A 136 16.75 -22.91 -6.53
N LEU A 137 17.95 -22.96 -5.96
CA LEU A 137 19.21 -22.55 -6.59
C LEU A 137 19.66 -23.43 -7.77
N PHE A 138 18.96 -24.53 -8.04
CA PHE A 138 19.26 -25.44 -9.13
C PHE A 138 17.96 -25.94 -9.76
N ALA A 139 17.54 -25.31 -10.86
CA ALA A 139 16.73 -26.02 -11.85
C ALA A 139 17.71 -26.84 -12.71
N PRO A 140 17.51 -28.16 -12.88
CA PRO A 140 18.34 -28.93 -13.81
C PRO A 140 18.12 -28.38 -15.22
N SER A 141 19.22 -28.08 -15.93
CA SER A 141 19.17 -27.82 -17.36
C SER A 141 18.67 -29.08 -18.06
N ASP A 142 17.51 -29.01 -18.71
CA ASP A 142 17.00 -30.08 -19.56
C ASP A 142 17.99 -30.35 -20.70
N SER A 143 18.69 -31.47 -20.61
CA SER A 143 19.46 -32.05 -21.70
C SER A 143 19.27 -33.57 -21.69
N THR A 144 18.20 -34.04 -22.32
CA THR A 144 18.05 -35.41 -22.82
C THR A 144 17.18 -35.34 -24.07
N VAL A 145 17.80 -35.30 -25.26
CA VAL A 145 18.05 -36.47 -26.13
C VAL A 145 16.73 -37.03 -26.67
N GLY A 146 16.52 -36.78 -27.96
CA GLY A 146 15.38 -37.29 -28.72
C GLY A 146 15.41 -38.80 -28.87
N THR A 147 14.24 -39.40 -28.73
CA THR A 147 13.95 -40.76 -29.19
C THR A 147 12.75 -40.68 -30.12
N ASN A 148 12.99 -40.94 -31.40
CA ASN A 148 11.94 -41.09 -32.41
C ASN A 148 11.05 -42.31 -32.09
N PRO A 149 9.73 -42.25 -32.32
CA PRO A 149 8.86 -43.41 -32.17
C PRO A 149 9.01 -44.40 -33.33
N ILE A 150 9.12 -45.68 -32.99
CA ILE A 150 9.13 -46.84 -33.90
C ILE A 150 7.68 -47.16 -34.29
N ALA A 151 7.45 -47.39 -35.58
CA ALA A 151 6.15 -47.66 -36.19
C ALA A 151 5.52 -48.99 -35.71
N GLU A 152 4.20 -48.97 -35.48
CA GLU A 152 3.35 -50.15 -35.22
C GLU A 152 3.11 -50.95 -36.52
N PRO A 153 3.06 -52.29 -36.47
CA PRO A 153 2.56 -53.10 -37.58
C PRO A 153 1.05 -53.40 -37.44
N GLU A 154 0.32 -53.24 -38.55
CA GLU A 154 -1.11 -53.55 -38.69
C GLU A 154 -1.45 -55.05 -38.77
N ALA A 155 -2.71 -55.33 -38.39
CA ALA A 155 -3.65 -56.35 -38.90
C ALA A 155 -3.98 -57.56 -37.96
N PRO A 156 -5.12 -58.26 -38.14
CA PRO A 156 -6.34 -57.96 -38.93
C PRO A 156 -7.67 -58.14 -38.15
N ALA A 157 -8.76 -57.72 -38.78
CA ALA A 157 -10.15 -57.90 -38.36
C ALA A 157 -10.62 -59.36 -38.36
N ILE A 158 -11.45 -59.74 -37.38
CA ILE A 158 -12.31 -60.94 -37.43
C ILE A 158 -13.70 -60.61 -36.89
N ASP A 159 -14.67 -61.20 -37.58
CA ASP A 159 -16.11 -60.97 -37.68
C ASP A 159 -16.97 -61.45 -36.49
N SER A 160 -18.23 -61.00 -36.52
CA SER A 160 -19.35 -61.17 -35.58
C SER A 160 -19.68 -62.59 -35.10
N MET A 161 -20.22 -62.66 -33.88
CA MET A 161 -21.39 -63.47 -33.50
C MET A 161 -22.24 -62.73 -32.47
#